data_AF-A0A7Z6UZF2-F1
#
_entry.id   AF-A0A7Z6UZF2-F1
#
_cell.length_a   1.000
_cell.length_b   1.000
_cell.length_c   1.000
_cell.angle_alpha   90.00
_cell.angle_beta   90.00
_cell.angle_gamma   90.00
#
_symmetry.space_group_name_H-M   'P 1'
#
loop_
_entity.id
_entity.type
_entity.pdbx_description
1 polymer ?
#
loop_
_entity_poly.entity_id
_entity_poly.type
_entity_poly.pdbx_seq_one_letter_code
_entity_poly.pdbx_strand_id
1 'polypeptide(L)'
;MGIKEKEIELETLKREIAQAEASLEQDFIKHMVEKTNEKVEDLFFSNKPEFYRFVFTEQNNYLREKLTDKVGRAMDLSDEIQKERENEEIEKDKEAFLKKHPNIDLNELLDFYNEEIPNRFKKQIDKLEGVAFFEAILDYFNALNSKPEEGQKEEEKNNLPKEAFGNGVSGVGYANNENIMTRY
;
A
#
# COMPACT_ATOMS: atom_id res chain seq x y z
N MET A 1 -2.74 -16.36 19.76
CA MET A 1 -2.22 -15.11 20.35
C MET A 1 -2.94 -13.98 19.65
N GLY A 2 -3.58 -13.08 20.39
CA GLY A 2 -4.36 -11.98 19.78
C GLY A 2 -3.45 -10.87 19.23
N ILE A 3 -3.95 -10.04 18.31
CA ILE A 3 -3.19 -8.91 17.71
C ILE A 3 -2.51 -8.05 18.79
N LYS A 4 -3.22 -7.74 19.89
CA LYS A 4 -2.68 -6.96 21.01
C LYS A 4 -1.50 -7.64 21.72
N GLU A 5 -1.52 -8.96 21.85
CA GLU A 5 -0.42 -9.71 22.46
C GLU A 5 0.79 -9.75 21.51
N LYS A 6 0.56 -9.90 20.21
CA LYS A 6 1.60 -9.82 19.17
C LYS A 6 2.22 -8.43 19.08
N GLU A 7 1.45 -7.36 19.24
CA GLU A 7 1.95 -5.98 19.29
C GLU A 7 2.86 -5.75 20.50
N ILE A 8 2.50 -6.26 21.67
CA ILE A 8 3.32 -6.19 22.89
C ILE A 8 4.62 -6.98 22.70
N GLU A 9 4.53 -8.18 22.10
CA GLU A 9 5.71 -8.98 21.79
C GLU A 9 6.63 -8.26 20.78
N LEU A 10 6.07 -7.67 19.72
CA LEU A 10 6.81 -6.89 18.73
C LEU A 10 7.52 -5.70 19.36
N GLU A 11 6.84 -4.96 20.24
CA GLU A 11 7.45 -3.81 20.93
C GLU A 11 8.57 -4.26 21.88
N THR A 12 8.38 -5.38 22.57
CA THR A 12 9.40 -5.99 23.43
C THR A 12 10.62 -6.41 22.61
N LEU A 13 10.40 -7.07 21.47
CA LEU A 13 11.45 -7.53 20.57
C LEU A 13 12.24 -6.35 19.96
N LYS A 14 11.56 -5.25 19.62
CA LYS A 14 12.21 -3.99 19.19
C LYS A 14 13.10 -3.39 20.28
N ARG A 15 12.63 -3.36 21.53
CA ARG A 15 13.43 -2.88 22.67
C ARG A 15 14.63 -3.78 22.94
N GLU A 16 14.45 -5.10 22.84
CA GLU A 16 15.54 -6.06 22.95
C GLU A 16 16.57 -5.91 21.82
N ILE A 17 16.12 -5.68 20.59
CA ILE A 17 17.01 -5.40 19.44
C ILE A 17 17.82 -4.13 19.70
N ALA A 18 17.18 -3.04 20.11
CA ALA A 18 17.88 -1.78 20.39
C ALA A 18 18.88 -1.92 21.55
N GLN A 19 18.54 -2.70 22.59
CA GLN A 19 19.45 -2.99 23.69
C GLN A 19 20.60 -3.91 23.26
N ALA A 20 20.32 -4.90 22.40
CA ALA A 20 21.34 -5.76 21.82
C ALA A 20 22.28 -4.96 20.92
N GLU A 21 21.79 -4.03 20.11
CA GLU A 21 22.58 -3.14 19.26
C GLU A 21 23.56 -2.28 20.09
N ALA A 22 23.12 -1.71 21.21
CA ALA A 22 23.98 -0.93 22.10
C ALA A 22 25.09 -1.78 22.76
N SER A 23 24.82 -3.06 23.07
CA SER A 23 25.83 -4.00 23.55
C SER A 23 26.76 -4.49 22.42
N LEU A 24 26.20 -4.62 21.21
CA LEU A 24 26.91 -5.07 20.01
C LEU A 24 27.95 -4.06 19.54
N GLU A 25 27.78 -2.75 19.78
CA GLU A 25 28.81 -1.77 19.44
C GLU A 25 30.14 -2.02 20.19
N GLN A 26 30.10 -2.31 21.49
CA GLN A 26 31.31 -2.61 22.25
C GLN A 26 31.95 -3.94 21.84
N ASP A 27 31.15 -4.95 21.56
CA ASP A 27 31.66 -6.25 21.13
C ASP A 27 32.12 -6.23 19.66
N PHE A 28 31.54 -5.36 18.83
CA PHE A 28 32.01 -5.07 17.49
C PHE A 28 33.38 -4.39 17.51
N ILE A 29 33.61 -3.45 18.43
CA ILE A 29 34.94 -2.83 18.61
C ILE A 29 35.98 -3.91 18.95
N LYS A 30 35.68 -4.84 19.87
CA LYS A 30 36.59 -5.96 20.19
C LYS A 30 36.83 -6.85 18.96
N HIS A 31 35.78 -7.17 18.21
CA HIS A 31 35.89 -7.94 16.98
C HIS A 31 36.77 -7.25 15.93
N MET A 32 36.62 -5.94 15.77
CA MET A 32 37.45 -5.13 14.86
C MET A 32 38.90 -5.04 15.33
N VAL A 33 39.17 -4.98 16.63
CA VAL A 33 40.53 -5.05 17.17
C VAL A 33 41.20 -6.38 16.82
N GLU A 34 40.46 -7.49 16.85
CA GLU A 34 40.98 -8.81 16.44
C GLU A 34 41.18 -8.94 14.92
N LYS A 35 40.33 -8.29 14.12
CA LYS A 35 40.34 -8.35 12.65
C LYS A 35 41.28 -7.35 11.98
N THR A 36 41.64 -6.28 12.69
CA THR A 36 42.57 -5.27 12.20
C THR A 36 43.99 -5.80 12.38
N ASN A 37 44.57 -6.32 11.30
CA ASN A 37 45.98 -6.71 11.25
C ASN A 37 46.83 -5.62 10.59
N GLU A 38 48.14 -5.80 10.58
CA GLU A 38 49.12 -4.84 10.04
C GLU A 38 48.80 -4.39 8.60
N LYS A 39 48.18 -5.26 7.78
CA LYS A 39 47.74 -4.89 6.42
C LYS A 39 46.52 -3.97 6.42
N VAL A 40 45.58 -4.19 7.32
CA VAL A 40 44.40 -3.32 7.50
C VAL A 40 44.82 -1.99 8.14
N GLU A 41 45.75 -2.01 9.08
CA GLU A 41 46.36 -0.78 9.61
C GLU A 41 47.08 0.00 8.51
N ASP A 42 47.83 -0.68 7.64
CA ASP A 42 48.45 -0.02 6.49
C ASP A 42 47.40 0.64 5.60
N LEU A 43 46.26 -0.01 5.32
CA LEU A 43 45.17 0.60 4.55
C LEU A 43 44.70 1.94 5.15
N PHE A 44 44.74 2.12 6.48
CA PHE A 44 44.39 3.42 7.08
C PHE A 44 45.35 4.55 6.67
N PHE A 45 46.63 4.23 6.43
CA PHE A 45 47.65 5.19 6.05
C PHE A 45 47.83 5.28 4.53
N SER A 46 47.74 4.15 3.82
CA SER A 46 48.02 4.02 2.39
C SER A 46 46.78 4.18 1.51
N ASN A 47 45.59 3.80 1.99
CA ASN A 47 44.33 3.87 1.23
C ASN A 47 43.07 3.97 2.14
N LYS A 48 42.85 5.15 2.73
CA LYS A 48 41.73 5.42 3.66
C LYS A 48 40.34 4.99 3.14
N PRO A 49 39.97 5.23 1.86
CA PRO A 49 38.68 4.77 1.34
C PRO A 49 38.49 3.25 1.47
N GLU A 50 39.53 2.47 1.18
CA GLU A 50 39.46 1.01 1.26
C GLU A 50 39.41 0.51 2.70
N PHE A 51 40.10 1.19 3.62
CA PHE A 51 39.98 0.94 5.05
C PHE A 51 38.53 1.11 5.55
N TYR A 52 37.86 2.22 5.22
CA TYR A 52 36.47 2.41 5.65
C TYR A 52 35.51 1.42 4.98
N ARG A 53 35.74 1.02 3.71
CA ARG A 53 34.96 -0.07 3.06
C ARG A 53 35.10 -1.39 3.81
N PHE A 54 36.31 -1.73 4.26
CA PHE A 54 36.55 -2.92 5.08
C PHE A 54 35.80 -2.85 6.41
N VAL A 55 35.89 -1.73 7.13
CA VAL A 55 35.20 -1.53 8.43
C VAL A 55 33.68 -1.68 8.27
N PHE A 56 33.08 -1.05 7.26
CA PHE A 56 31.63 -1.18 7.02
C PHE A 56 31.22 -2.58 6.59
N THR A 57 32.08 -3.30 5.87
CA THR A 57 31.82 -4.69 5.47
C THR A 57 31.82 -5.62 6.69
N GLU A 58 32.83 -5.52 7.56
CA GLU A 58 32.86 -6.32 8.79
C GLU A 58 31.74 -5.92 9.76
N GLN A 59 31.35 -4.64 9.84
CA GLN A 59 30.19 -4.20 10.61
C GLN A 59 28.90 -4.87 10.13
N ASN A 60 28.66 -4.86 8.82
CA ASN A 60 27.46 -5.47 8.25
C ASN A 60 27.45 -7.00 8.42
N ASN A 61 28.60 -7.66 8.33
CA ASN A 61 28.73 -9.09 8.57
C ASN A 61 28.46 -9.44 10.04
N TYR A 62 29.05 -8.68 10.97
CA TYR A 62 28.87 -8.86 12.41
C TYR A 62 27.41 -8.65 12.85
N LEU A 63 26.77 -7.59 12.34
CA LEU A 63 25.36 -7.33 12.62
C LEU A 63 24.46 -8.42 12.03
N ARG A 64 24.71 -8.89 10.80
CA ARG A 64 23.98 -10.04 10.24
C ARG A 64 24.11 -11.27 11.14
N GLU A 65 25.32 -11.68 11.50
CA GLU A 65 25.50 -12.88 12.33
C GLU A 65 24.82 -12.80 13.71
N LYS A 66 24.66 -11.60 14.26
CA LYS A 66 24.09 -11.42 15.61
C LYS A 66 22.62 -11.04 15.65
N LEU A 67 22.07 -10.45 14.59
CA LEU A 67 20.70 -9.93 14.54
C LEU A 67 19.77 -10.69 13.59
N THR A 68 20.27 -11.57 12.71
CA THR A 68 19.43 -12.23 11.68
C THR A 68 18.23 -12.98 12.27
N ASP A 69 18.39 -13.69 13.40
CA ASP A 69 17.29 -14.46 14.00
C ASP A 69 16.23 -13.58 14.69
N LYS A 70 16.64 -12.51 15.37
CA LYS A 70 15.73 -11.61 16.08
C LYS A 70 15.04 -10.62 15.13
N VAL A 71 15.76 -10.09 14.16
CA VAL A 71 15.21 -9.22 13.12
C VAL A 71 14.29 -10.01 12.20
N GLY A 72 14.65 -11.24 11.84
CA GLY A 72 13.77 -12.16 11.11
C GLY A 72 12.45 -12.39 11.84
N ARG A 73 12.51 -12.76 13.13
CA ARG A 73 11.30 -12.89 13.96
C ARG A 73 10.48 -11.61 14.06
N ALA A 74 11.12 -10.44 14.19
CA ALA A 74 10.41 -9.16 14.24
C ALA A 74 9.67 -8.87 12.93
N MET A 75 10.28 -9.19 11.79
CA MET A 75 9.67 -9.04 10.46
C MET A 75 8.52 -10.03 10.28
N ASP A 76 8.72 -11.31 10.59
CA ASP A 76 7.67 -12.32 10.49
C ASP A 76 6.45 -11.97 11.35
N LEU A 77 6.68 -11.52 12.58
CA LEU A 77 5.61 -11.10 13.50
C LEU A 77 4.91 -9.83 13.00
N SER A 78 5.64 -8.89 12.40
CA SER A 78 5.07 -7.70 11.79
C SER A 78 4.18 -8.03 10.59
N ASP A 79 4.62 -8.93 9.71
CA ASP A 79 3.85 -9.40 8.56
C ASP A 79 2.61 -10.17 8.99
N GLU A 80 2.70 -10.96 10.07
CA GLU A 80 1.55 -11.67 10.64
C GLU A 80 0.52 -10.70 11.23
N ILE A 81 0.96 -9.68 11.98
CA ILE A 81 0.07 -8.64 12.52
C ILE A 81 -0.63 -7.88 11.39
N GLN A 82 0.10 -7.52 10.33
CA GLN A 82 -0.45 -6.78 9.21
C GLN A 82 -1.53 -7.60 8.49
N LYS A 83 -1.26 -8.88 8.20
CA LYS A 83 -2.25 -9.79 7.61
C LYS A 83 -3.48 -9.99 8.49
N GLU A 84 -3.30 -10.13 9.80
CA GLU A 84 -4.43 -10.27 10.73
C GLU A 84 -5.28 -9.00 10.79
N ARG A 85 -4.67 -7.82 10.76
CA ARG A 85 -5.39 -6.54 10.69
C ARG A 85 -6.18 -6.39 9.39
N GLU A 86 -5.56 -6.69 8.26
CA GLU A 86 -6.22 -6.67 6.94
C GLU A 86 -7.43 -7.62 6.92
N ASN A 87 -7.28 -8.83 7.47
CA ASN A 87 -8.40 -9.77 7.58
C ASN A 87 -9.50 -9.26 8.52
N GLU A 88 -9.17 -8.66 9.67
CA GLU A 88 -10.16 -8.07 10.57
C GLU A 88 -10.91 -6.90 9.92
N GLU A 89 -10.24 -6.08 9.11
CA GLU A 89 -10.86 -4.99 8.36
C GLU A 89 -11.80 -5.53 7.29
N ILE A 90 -11.37 -6.53 6.50
CA ILE A 90 -12.22 -7.20 5.50
C ILE A 90 -13.46 -7.82 6.15
N GLU A 91 -13.33 -8.49 7.29
CA GLU A 91 -14.48 -9.08 7.99
C GLU A 91 -15.44 -7.99 8.53
N LYS A 92 -14.91 -6.88 9.07
CA LYS A 92 -15.74 -5.73 9.47
C LYS A 92 -16.49 -5.12 8.29
N ASP A 93 -15.84 -5.01 7.15
CA ASP A 93 -16.45 -4.46 5.93
C ASP A 93 -17.53 -5.38 5.38
N LYS A 94 -17.33 -6.70 5.40
CA LYS A 94 -18.37 -7.69 5.07
C LYS A 94 -19.57 -7.58 6.01
N GLU A 95 -19.34 -7.50 7.32
CA GLU A 95 -20.41 -7.32 8.30
C GLU A 95 -21.16 -6.00 8.11
N ALA A 96 -20.45 -4.91 7.81
CA ALA A 96 -21.04 -3.61 7.54
C ALA A 96 -21.90 -3.64 6.26
N PHE A 97 -21.43 -4.32 5.21
CA PHE A 97 -22.20 -4.54 3.99
C PHE A 97 -23.46 -5.38 4.25
N LEU A 98 -23.34 -6.51 4.96
CA LEU A 98 -24.48 -7.36 5.32
C LEU A 98 -25.51 -6.64 6.20
N LYS A 99 -25.08 -5.73 7.08
CA LYS A 99 -26.00 -4.88 7.86
C LYS A 99 -26.84 -3.97 6.98
N LYS A 100 -26.26 -3.42 5.89
CA LYS A 100 -26.99 -2.61 4.91
C LYS A 100 -27.83 -3.47 3.97
N HIS A 101 -27.37 -4.67 3.67
CA HIS A 101 -28.01 -5.58 2.71
C HIS A 101 -28.18 -7.00 3.28
N PRO A 102 -29.09 -7.20 4.24
CA PRO A 102 -29.26 -8.48 4.94
C PRO A 102 -29.81 -9.61 4.05
N ASN A 103 -30.35 -9.27 2.88
CA ASN A 103 -30.96 -10.21 1.94
C ASN A 103 -29.97 -10.71 0.86
N ILE A 104 -28.71 -10.24 0.87
CA ILE A 104 -27.71 -10.59 -0.13
C ILE A 104 -26.85 -11.74 0.38
N ASP A 105 -26.68 -12.77 -0.44
CA ASP A 105 -25.67 -13.81 -0.20
C ASP A 105 -24.31 -13.31 -0.73
N LEU A 106 -23.36 -13.11 0.20
CA LEU A 106 -22.00 -12.70 -0.15
C LEU A 106 -21.29 -13.71 -1.05
N ASN A 107 -21.60 -15.01 -0.93
CA ASN A 107 -20.97 -16.02 -1.77
C ASN A 107 -21.41 -15.87 -3.22
N GLU A 108 -22.72 -15.67 -3.44
CA GLU A 108 -23.28 -15.43 -4.77
C GLU A 108 -22.71 -14.14 -5.39
N LEU A 109 -22.55 -13.09 -4.58
CA LEU A 109 -21.96 -11.82 -5.03
C LEU A 109 -20.48 -11.98 -5.44
N LEU A 110 -19.70 -12.76 -4.69
CA LEU A 110 -18.30 -13.03 -4.99
C LEU A 110 -18.13 -13.97 -6.20
N ASP A 111 -19.00 -14.96 -6.35
CA ASP A 111 -19.03 -15.85 -7.51
C ASP A 111 -19.36 -15.04 -8.78
N PHE A 112 -20.34 -14.14 -8.71
CA PHE A 112 -20.64 -13.20 -9.79
C PHE A 112 -19.45 -12.30 -10.13
N TYR A 113 -18.74 -11.76 -9.13
CA TYR A 113 -17.50 -11.03 -9.37
C TYR A 113 -16.48 -11.90 -10.12
N ASN A 114 -16.28 -13.15 -9.72
CA ASN A 114 -15.29 -14.04 -10.32
C ASN A 114 -15.66 -14.49 -11.75
N GLU A 115 -16.92 -14.80 -12.00
CA GLU A 115 -17.36 -15.46 -13.24
C GLU A 115 -17.94 -14.48 -14.27
N GLU A 116 -18.69 -13.46 -13.84
CA GLU A 116 -19.50 -12.64 -14.74
C GLU A 116 -18.94 -11.23 -14.97
N ILE A 117 -18.12 -10.69 -14.05
CA ILE A 117 -17.56 -9.34 -14.23
C ILE A 117 -16.38 -9.36 -15.23
N PRO A 118 -16.46 -8.57 -16.33
CA PRO A 118 -15.35 -8.47 -17.28
C PRO A 118 -14.09 -7.89 -16.63
N ASN A 119 -12.91 -8.37 -17.05
CA ASN A 119 -11.60 -7.93 -16.50
C ASN A 119 -11.38 -6.41 -16.47
N ARG A 120 -12.03 -5.64 -17.36
CA ARG A 120 -11.94 -4.18 -17.37
C ARG A 120 -12.63 -3.56 -16.15
N PHE A 121 -13.78 -4.10 -15.76
CA PHE A 121 -14.54 -3.66 -14.60
C PHE A 121 -13.95 -4.22 -13.30
N LYS A 122 -13.43 -5.46 -13.30
CA LYS A 122 -12.64 -5.99 -12.17
C LYS A 122 -11.52 -5.02 -11.77
N LYS A 123 -10.70 -4.58 -12.73
CA LYS A 123 -9.62 -3.59 -12.47
C LYS A 123 -10.10 -2.23 -11.93
N GLN A 124 -11.38 -1.89 -12.07
CA GLN A 124 -11.94 -0.66 -11.50
C GLN A 124 -12.46 -0.92 -10.09
N ILE A 125 -13.11 -2.06 -9.87
CA ILE A 125 -13.61 -2.51 -8.58
C ILE A 125 -12.43 -2.84 -7.64
N ASP A 126 -11.35 -3.43 -8.13
CA ASP A 126 -10.14 -3.76 -7.35
C ASP A 126 -9.40 -2.54 -6.80
N LYS A 127 -9.75 -1.33 -7.27
CA LYS A 127 -9.22 -0.07 -6.73
C LYS A 127 -10.06 0.47 -5.59
N LEU A 128 -11.28 -0.06 -5.41
CA LEU A 128 -12.16 0.30 -4.33
C LEU A 128 -11.83 -0.59 -3.14
N GLU A 129 -11.77 0.03 -1.95
CA GLU A 129 -11.44 -0.66 -0.71
C GLU A 129 -12.69 -0.77 0.18
N GLY A 130 -12.72 -1.81 1.01
CA GLY A 130 -13.73 -2.05 2.02
C GLY A 130 -15.16 -2.14 1.51
N VAL A 131 -16.12 -1.50 2.19
CA VAL A 131 -17.56 -1.60 1.86
C VAL A 131 -17.87 -1.14 0.42
N ALA A 132 -17.12 -0.17 -0.10
CA ALA A 132 -17.32 0.35 -1.47
C ALA A 132 -17.03 -0.69 -2.56
N PHE A 133 -16.15 -1.66 -2.28
CA PHE A 133 -15.91 -2.80 -3.16
C PHE A 133 -17.18 -3.65 -3.32
N PHE A 134 -17.81 -4.02 -2.19
CA PHE A 134 -19.02 -4.84 -2.19
C PHE A 134 -20.22 -4.09 -2.79
N GLU A 135 -20.35 -2.79 -2.50
CA GLU A 135 -21.39 -1.93 -3.11
C GLU A 135 -21.24 -1.86 -4.64
N ALA A 136 -20.01 -1.74 -5.17
CA ALA A 136 -19.80 -1.68 -6.62
C ALA A 136 -20.11 -3.00 -7.34
N ILE A 137 -19.84 -4.15 -6.71
CA ILE A 137 -20.22 -5.46 -7.28
C ILE A 137 -21.75 -5.58 -7.30
N LEU A 138 -22.41 -5.16 -6.21
CA LEU A 138 -23.86 -5.17 -6.11
C LEU A 138 -24.53 -4.25 -7.14
N ASP A 139 -24.01 -3.03 -7.33
CA ASP A 139 -24.53 -2.09 -8.33
C ASP A 139 -24.45 -2.69 -9.74
N TYR A 140 -23.36 -3.37 -10.06
CA TYR A 140 -23.19 -4.03 -11.34
C TYR A 140 -24.11 -5.26 -11.50
N PHE A 141 -24.29 -6.05 -10.43
CA PHE A 141 -25.23 -7.17 -10.39
C PHE A 141 -26.67 -6.71 -10.62
N ASN A 142 -27.08 -5.64 -9.92
CA ASN A 142 -28.38 -5.03 -10.10
C ASN A 142 -28.55 -4.45 -11.50
N ALA A 143 -27.52 -3.79 -12.07
CA ALA A 143 -27.58 -3.23 -13.42
C ALA A 143 -27.72 -4.30 -14.53
N LEU A 144 -27.19 -5.51 -14.33
CA LEU A 144 -27.31 -6.62 -15.27
C LEU A 144 -28.64 -7.36 -15.14
N ASN A 145 -29.12 -7.57 -13.92
CA ASN A 145 -30.41 -8.21 -13.65
C ASN A 145 -31.60 -7.28 -13.91
N SER A 146 -31.38 -5.97 -13.85
CA SER A 146 -32.38 -4.97 -14.23
C SER A 146 -32.35 -4.74 -15.75
N LYS A 147 -33.26 -5.41 -16.47
CA LYS A 147 -33.90 -4.70 -17.60
C LYS A 147 -34.58 -3.45 -17.01
N PRO A 148 -34.56 -2.29 -17.69
CA PRO A 148 -34.95 -1.03 -17.07
C PRO A 148 -36.42 -1.09 -16.68
N GLU A 149 -36.71 -1.19 -15.39
CA GLU A 149 -37.95 -0.70 -14.84
C GLU A 149 -37.69 0.70 -14.29
N GLU A 150 -38.30 1.67 -14.96
CA GLU A 150 -38.46 3.01 -14.45
C GLU A 150 -39.24 2.98 -13.13
N GLY A 151 -38.70 3.65 -12.10
CA GLY A 151 -39.42 4.06 -10.89
C GLY A 151 -38.99 3.27 -9.65
N GLN A 152 -38.36 3.88 -8.64
CA GLN A 152 -38.82 5.09 -7.98
C GLN A 152 -37.67 6.01 -7.56
N LYS A 153 -37.94 7.31 -7.72
CA LYS A 153 -37.16 8.47 -7.28
C LYS A 153 -37.29 8.66 -5.77
N GLU A 154 -36.26 9.24 -5.15
CA GLU A 154 -36.37 10.38 -4.22
C GLU A 154 -34.97 11.00 -4.08
N GLU A 155 -34.72 12.11 -4.77
CA GLU A 155 -34.78 13.49 -4.26
C GLU A 155 -33.50 13.94 -3.52
N GLU A 156 -32.57 14.54 -4.27
CA GLU A 156 -31.88 15.73 -3.78
C GLU A 156 -31.72 16.73 -4.93
N LYS A 157 -32.62 17.72 -4.95
CA LYS A 157 -32.54 18.91 -5.79
C LYS A 157 -31.60 19.93 -5.13
N ASN A 158 -30.89 20.64 -6.00
CA ASN A 158 -30.32 21.99 -5.87
C ASN A 158 -28.85 22.08 -5.47
N ASN A 159 -27.96 22.16 -6.48
CA ASN A 159 -27.48 23.46 -6.98
C ASN A 159 -26.47 23.28 -8.13
N LEU A 160 -26.93 23.39 -9.38
CA LEU A 160 -26.06 23.89 -10.45
C LEU A 160 -26.83 24.96 -11.26
N PRO A 161 -26.23 26.13 -11.56
CA PRO A 161 -26.94 27.23 -12.20
C PRO A 161 -27.31 26.91 -13.64
N LYS A 162 -28.47 27.43 -14.05
CA LYS A 162 -29.09 27.29 -15.37
C LYS A 162 -28.15 27.74 -16.50
N GLU A 163 -28.01 26.90 -17.53
CA GLU A 163 -27.44 27.28 -18.83
C GLU A 163 -28.26 28.43 -19.44
N ALA A 164 -27.58 29.54 -19.74
CA ALA A 164 -28.14 30.64 -20.49
C ALA A 164 -28.10 30.29 -21.98
N PHE A 165 -29.27 29.98 -22.56
CA PHE A 165 -29.47 30.05 -24.00
C PHE A 165 -29.51 31.53 -24.42
N GLY A 166 -28.55 31.94 -25.24
CA GLY A 166 -28.53 33.23 -25.94
C GLY A 166 -28.37 33.02 -27.44
N ASN A 167 -29.44 33.32 -28.19
CA ASN A 167 -29.56 33.21 -29.64
C ASN A 167 -28.48 33.98 -30.41
N GLY A 168 -28.14 33.45 -31.59
CA GLY A 168 -26.96 33.81 -32.36
C GLY A 168 -26.99 35.12 -33.13
N VAL A 169 -25.84 35.40 -33.74
CA VAL A 169 -25.69 36.28 -34.91
C VAL A 169 -24.62 35.68 -35.82
N SER A 170 -25.04 35.42 -37.05
CA SER A 170 -24.26 35.08 -38.23
C SER A 170 -23.19 36.15 -38.51
N GLY A 171 -21.95 35.72 -38.79
CA GLY A 171 -20.88 36.62 -39.19
C GLY A 171 -19.78 35.88 -39.95
N VAL A 172 -19.86 35.98 -41.27
CA VAL A 172 -18.90 35.50 -42.27
C VAL A 172 -17.48 36.01 -41.99
N GLY A 173 -16.46 35.16 -42.17
CA GLY A 173 -15.06 35.62 -42.16
C GLY A 173 -14.04 34.50 -42.34
N TYR A 174 -13.82 34.09 -43.59
CA TYR A 174 -12.62 33.36 -44.01
C TYR A 174 -11.36 34.20 -43.72
N ALA A 175 -10.37 33.64 -43.01
CA ALA A 175 -8.99 34.12 -43.05
C ALA A 175 -8.00 33.06 -42.54
N ASN A 176 -7.33 32.42 -43.50
CA ASN A 176 -5.92 32.06 -43.56
C ASN A 176 -5.20 31.56 -42.29
N ASN A 177 -5.01 30.24 -42.29
CA ASN A 177 -3.70 29.57 -42.26
C ASN A 177 -2.47 30.51 -42.29
N GLU A 178 -1.71 30.61 -41.19
CA GLU A 178 -0.29 30.93 -41.22
C GLU A 178 0.43 30.33 -40.00
N ASN A 179 1.50 29.59 -40.30
CA ASN A 179 2.55 29.09 -39.40
C ASN A 179 3.03 30.16 -38.41
N ILE A 180 3.53 29.73 -37.24
CA ILE A 180 4.88 30.11 -36.74
C ILE A 180 5.32 29.09 -35.66
N MET A 181 6.38 28.36 -35.99
CA MET A 181 7.31 27.71 -35.07
C MET A 181 8.12 28.77 -34.30
N THR A 182 8.37 28.55 -33.01
CA THR A 182 9.64 28.85 -32.28
C THR A 182 9.47 28.34 -30.85
N ARG A 183 10.16 27.30 -30.34
CA ARG A 183 11.58 27.24 -29.92
C ARG A 183 12.09 28.54 -29.29
N TYR A 184 12.25 28.52 -27.97
CA TYR A 184 13.53 28.72 -27.28
C TYR A 184 13.55 27.86 -26.01
#